data_AF-A0A2K6KSM1-F1
#
_entry.id   AF-A0A2K6KSM1-F1
#
_cell.length_a   1.000
_cell.length_b   1.000
_cell.length_c   1.000
_cell.angle_alpha   90.00
_cell.angle_beta   90.00
_cell.angle_gamma   90.00
#
_symmetry.space_group_name_H-M   'P 1'
#
loop_
_entity.id
_entity.type
_entity.pdbx_description
1 polymer ?
#
loop_
_entity_poly.entity_id
_entity_poly.type
_entity_poly.pdbx_seq_one_letter_code
_entity_poly.pdbx_strand_id
1 'polypeptide(L)'
;MTTSACSHLNKGIKQVYMSLPQGEKVQVMYIWIDGTGEGLHCKTLTLDSEPKCVEGLPEGNFNASSTLQSEGSNRDMYLVPAAVFKDPFCKDPNKLILCEVFKYNRKPAETNLRHTCKWIIDMVSNQYPWFGMEQEYTLMGTNGHPFGWPSNGFLGPHGTSWRLITRPACMLESGLQGLMLRSRLPSGNFKLNPVKESAWEIISGWPISSCIVCVKTLE
;
A
#
# COMPACT_ATOMS: atom_id res chain seq x y z
N MET A 1 0.25 -19.89 17.15
CA MET A 1 -0.03 -18.89 16.09
C MET A 1 1.17 -18.87 15.16
N THR A 2 0.96 -19.08 13.87
CA THR A 2 2.06 -19.17 12.90
C THR A 2 2.39 -17.77 12.41
N THR A 3 3.51 -17.23 12.88
CA THR A 3 4.04 -15.91 12.51
C THR A 3 5.25 -16.05 11.59
N SER A 4 5.55 -15.01 10.83
CA SER A 4 6.72 -15.00 9.94
C SER A 4 8.02 -15.11 10.74
N ALA A 5 8.99 -15.88 10.25
CA ALA A 5 10.35 -15.94 10.82
C ALA A 5 10.96 -14.54 10.98
N CYS A 6 10.78 -13.67 9.98
CA CYS A 6 11.27 -12.28 10.02
C CYS A 6 10.67 -11.47 11.15
N SER A 7 9.45 -11.79 11.63
CA SER A 7 8.81 -11.09 12.75
C SER A 7 9.54 -11.32 14.08
N HIS A 8 10.24 -12.45 14.23
CA HIS A 8 11.00 -12.82 15.43
C HIS A 8 12.40 -12.21 15.49
N LEU A 9 12.90 -11.64 14.38
CA LEU A 9 14.17 -10.91 14.39
C LEU A 9 14.10 -9.72 15.36
N ASN A 10 15.21 -9.44 16.04
CA ASN A 10 15.29 -8.37 17.04
C ASN A 10 15.03 -6.98 16.40
N LYS A 11 13.89 -6.38 16.76
CA LYS A 11 13.47 -5.07 16.23
C LYS A 11 14.23 -3.90 16.84
N GLY A 12 14.79 -4.07 18.04
CA GLY A 12 15.65 -3.07 18.67
C GLY A 12 16.91 -2.79 17.86
N ILE A 13 17.53 -3.85 17.30
CA ILE A 13 18.69 -3.69 16.40
C ILE A 13 18.32 -2.88 15.17
N LYS A 14 17.20 -3.19 14.50
CA LYS A 14 16.72 -2.38 13.37
C LYS A 14 16.53 -0.91 13.78
N GLN A 15 15.94 -0.67 14.95
CA GLN A 15 15.68 0.68 15.44
C GLN A 15 16.96 1.50 15.65
N VAL A 16 18.05 0.88 16.09
CA VAL A 16 19.36 1.54 16.21
C VAL A 16 19.80 2.07 14.84
N TYR A 17 19.80 1.24 13.80
CA TYR A 17 20.19 1.68 12.45
C TYR A 17 19.23 2.71 11.84
N MET A 18 17.93 2.55 12.05
CA MET A 18 16.93 3.51 11.57
C MET A 18 16.97 4.87 12.29
N SER A 19 17.71 4.98 13.40
CA SER A 19 17.89 6.24 14.13
C SER A 19 19.19 6.99 13.76
N LEU A 20 20.01 6.41 12.90
CA LEU A 20 21.21 7.07 12.41
C LEU A 20 20.84 8.32 11.58
N PRO A 21 21.59 9.43 11.70
CA PRO A 21 21.43 10.57 10.81
C PRO A 21 21.67 10.15 9.35
N GLN A 22 20.65 10.27 8.49
CA GLN A 22 20.76 9.80 7.09
C GLN A 22 21.61 10.71 6.19
N GLY A 23 21.88 11.95 6.62
CA GLY A 23 22.53 12.97 5.81
C GLY A 23 21.57 13.62 4.82
N GLU A 24 22.11 14.10 3.69
CA GLU A 24 21.38 14.90 2.70
C GLU A 24 20.64 14.07 1.65
N LYS A 25 21.08 12.82 1.43
CA LYS A 25 20.46 11.92 0.46
C LYS A 25 19.06 11.52 0.92
N VAL A 26 18.19 11.24 -0.03
CA VAL A 26 16.78 10.89 0.24
C VAL A 26 16.43 9.56 -0.40
N GLN A 27 15.71 8.71 0.33
CA GLN A 27 15.17 7.46 -0.19
C GLN A 27 13.77 7.69 -0.76
N VAL A 28 13.53 7.23 -1.98
CA VAL A 28 12.22 7.25 -2.63
C VAL A 28 11.81 5.83 -3.02
N MET A 29 10.75 5.32 -2.40
CA MET A 29 10.23 3.99 -2.68
C MET A 29 9.15 4.06 -3.73
N TYR A 30 9.45 3.54 -4.92
CA TYR A 30 8.52 3.44 -6.03
C TYR A 30 7.65 2.22 -5.81
N ILE A 31 6.34 2.38 -5.93
CA ILE A 31 5.32 1.35 -5.72
C ILE A 31 4.45 1.29 -6.97
N TRP A 32 4.18 0.08 -7.45
CA TRP A 32 3.32 -0.15 -8.61
C TRP A 32 2.53 -1.45 -8.48
N ILE A 33 1.50 -1.57 -9.32
CA ILE A 33 0.63 -2.76 -9.41
C ILE A 33 1.23 -3.73 -10.43
N ASP A 34 1.23 -5.01 -10.10
CA ASP A 34 1.77 -6.06 -10.97
C ASP A 34 0.78 -6.51 -12.07
N GLY A 35 1.10 -7.62 -12.73
CA GLY A 35 0.31 -8.17 -13.84
C GLY A 35 -0.93 -8.92 -13.41
N THR A 36 -1.07 -9.23 -12.12
CA THR A 36 -2.32 -9.77 -11.57
C THR A 36 -3.39 -8.69 -11.41
N GLY A 37 -2.97 -7.43 -11.32
CA GLY A 37 -3.85 -6.30 -11.00
C GLY A 37 -4.20 -6.18 -9.51
N GLU A 38 -3.68 -7.08 -8.67
CA GLU A 38 -3.96 -7.14 -7.23
C GLU A 38 -2.67 -7.01 -6.39
N GLY A 39 -1.56 -7.57 -6.88
CA GLY A 39 -0.27 -7.50 -6.21
C GLY A 39 0.41 -6.14 -6.32
N LEU A 40 1.10 -5.75 -5.24
CA LEU A 40 1.94 -4.56 -5.21
C LEU A 40 3.41 -4.94 -5.18
N HIS A 41 4.20 -4.28 -6.01
CA HIS A 41 5.66 -4.36 -5.99
C HIS A 41 6.25 -3.01 -5.63
N CYS A 42 7.46 -3.03 -5.06
CA CYS A 42 8.17 -1.80 -4.76
C CYS A 42 9.69 -1.96 -4.89
N LYS A 43 10.36 -0.83 -5.11
CA LYS A 43 11.82 -0.72 -5.07
C LYS A 43 12.22 0.70 -4.65
N THR A 44 13.36 0.83 -3.99
CA THR A 44 13.85 2.12 -3.47
C THR A 44 14.99 2.65 -4.33
N LEU A 45 14.92 3.93 -4.67
CA LEU A 45 16.00 4.70 -5.27
C LEU A 45 16.52 5.72 -4.26
N THR A 46 17.77 6.13 -4.43
CA THR A 46 18.38 7.22 -3.66
C THR A 46 18.46 8.46 -4.54
N LEU A 47 18.00 9.60 -4.03
CA LEU A 47 18.10 10.91 -4.65
C LEU A 47 19.06 11.81 -3.88
N ASP A 48 19.60 12.81 -4.58
CA ASP A 48 20.53 13.79 -3.99
C ASP A 48 19.85 14.83 -3.11
N SER A 49 18.53 15.04 -3.30
CA SER A 49 17.74 16.01 -2.56
C SER A 49 16.28 15.58 -2.45
N GLU A 50 15.55 16.16 -1.49
CA GLU A 50 14.13 15.89 -1.31
C GLU A 50 13.29 16.39 -2.50
N PRO A 51 12.51 15.52 -3.16
CA PRO A 51 11.65 15.93 -4.26
C PRO A 51 10.44 16.71 -3.73
N LYS A 52 10.16 17.86 -4.34
CA LYS A 52 9.04 18.74 -3.94
C LYS A 52 7.72 18.39 -4.62
N CYS A 53 7.78 17.83 -5.83
CA CYS A 53 6.64 17.52 -6.66
C CYS A 53 6.93 16.29 -7.53
N VAL A 54 5.88 15.75 -8.15
CA VAL A 54 5.96 14.54 -9.00
C VAL A 54 6.88 14.77 -10.20
N GLU A 55 6.85 15.98 -10.77
CA GLU A 55 7.61 16.34 -11.97
C GLU A 55 9.13 16.36 -11.74
N GLY A 56 9.56 16.46 -10.48
CA GLY A 56 10.97 16.39 -10.09
C GLY A 56 11.52 14.97 -9.91
N LEU A 57 10.69 13.93 -10.09
CA LEU A 57 11.07 12.55 -9.90
C LEU A 57 11.49 11.89 -11.23
N PRO A 58 12.61 11.14 -11.26
CA PRO A 58 13.03 10.43 -12.46
C PRO A 58 12.08 9.27 -12.79
N GLU A 59 11.91 8.97 -14.08
CA GLU A 59 11.30 7.72 -14.49
C GLU A 59 12.17 6.54 -14.05
N GLY A 60 11.52 5.47 -13.59
CA GLY A 60 12.18 4.21 -13.29
C GLY A 60 11.93 3.16 -14.36
N ASN A 61 12.63 2.04 -14.28
CA ASN A 61 12.33 0.85 -15.07
C ASN A 61 12.44 -0.43 -14.23
N PHE A 62 11.82 -1.52 -14.65
CA PHE A 62 11.97 -2.82 -14.02
C PHE A 62 11.85 -3.95 -15.04
N ASN A 63 12.36 -5.12 -14.68
CA ASN A 63 12.19 -6.34 -15.47
C ASN A 63 10.89 -7.03 -15.05
N ALA A 64 9.96 -7.15 -15.99
CA ALA A 64 8.62 -7.65 -15.75
C ALA A 64 8.51 -9.19 -15.67
N SER A 65 9.62 -9.93 -15.87
CA SER A 65 9.62 -11.39 -15.85
C SER A 65 9.08 -12.01 -14.56
N SER A 66 9.23 -11.31 -13.43
CA SER A 66 8.82 -11.75 -12.10
C SER A 66 7.53 -11.09 -11.62
N THR A 67 6.81 -10.40 -12.49
CA THR A 67 5.63 -9.59 -12.14
C THR A 67 4.39 -9.97 -12.96
N LEU A 68 4.52 -10.94 -13.88
CA LEU A 68 3.45 -11.36 -14.80
C LEU A 68 2.99 -10.26 -15.76
N GLN A 69 3.85 -9.28 -16.09
CA GLN A 69 3.49 -8.10 -16.91
C GLN A 69 4.10 -8.07 -18.32
N SER A 70 4.97 -9.03 -18.66
CA SER A 70 5.60 -9.08 -19.99
C SER A 70 5.31 -10.37 -20.72
N GLU A 71 4.91 -10.24 -21.98
CA GLU A 71 4.85 -11.33 -22.95
C GLU A 71 5.92 -11.10 -24.02
N GLY A 72 6.57 -12.18 -24.47
CA GLY A 72 7.56 -12.12 -25.54
C GLY A 72 9.00 -11.82 -25.10
N SER A 73 9.79 -11.27 -26.03
CA SER A 73 11.24 -11.08 -25.87
C SER A 73 11.64 -9.83 -25.10
N ASN A 74 10.82 -8.77 -25.14
CA ASN A 74 11.10 -7.53 -24.42
C ASN A 74 10.35 -7.50 -23.09
N ARG A 75 11.10 -7.49 -22.00
CA ARG A 75 10.60 -7.56 -20.62
C ARG A 75 10.79 -6.27 -19.85
N ASP A 76 11.33 -5.24 -20.50
CA ASP A 76 11.53 -3.94 -19.87
C ASP A 76 10.22 -3.16 -19.81
N MET A 77 9.89 -2.70 -18.62
CA MET A 77 8.77 -1.82 -18.35
C MET A 77 9.24 -0.57 -17.61
N TYR A 78 8.48 0.51 -17.79
CA TYR A 78 8.77 1.83 -17.26
C TYR A 78 7.79 2.19 -16.15
N LEU A 79 8.32 2.85 -15.12
CA LEU A 79 7.58 3.41 -14.00
C LEU A 79 7.55 4.93 -14.15
N VAL A 80 6.35 5.46 -14.29
CA VAL A 80 6.13 6.91 -14.38
C VAL A 80 5.52 7.38 -13.06
N PRO A 81 6.21 8.24 -12.28
CA PRO A 81 5.69 8.79 -11.04
C PRO A 81 4.33 9.47 -11.23
N ALA A 82 3.39 9.18 -10.32
CA ALA A 82 2.01 9.66 -10.42
C ALA A 82 1.53 10.38 -9.15
N ALA A 83 2.02 9.98 -7.98
CA ALA A 83 1.71 10.62 -6.70
C ALA A 83 2.86 10.45 -5.70
N VAL A 84 3.03 11.45 -4.82
CA VAL A 84 4.08 11.48 -3.78
C VAL A 84 3.44 11.53 -2.40
N PHE A 85 3.92 10.68 -1.50
CA PHE A 85 3.53 10.67 -0.09
C PHE A 85 4.77 10.65 0.81
N LYS A 86 4.61 11.10 2.05
CA LYS A 86 5.65 10.93 3.07
C LYS A 86 5.82 9.44 3.39
N ASP A 87 7.05 9.00 3.56
CA ASP A 87 7.34 7.62 3.97
C ASP A 87 7.18 7.45 5.49
N PRO A 88 6.18 6.70 5.98
CA PRO A 88 5.99 6.50 7.41
C PRO A 88 6.95 5.45 8.02
N PHE A 89 7.65 4.69 7.19
CA PHE A 89 8.60 3.66 7.61
C PHE A 89 10.02 4.22 7.75
N CYS A 90 10.47 4.98 6.75
CA CYS A 90 11.78 5.63 6.75
C CYS A 90 11.75 7.09 7.25
N LYS A 91 10.55 7.68 7.43
CA LYS A 91 10.31 9.07 7.88
C LYS A 91 10.81 10.12 6.89
N ASP A 92 10.43 11.38 7.13
CA ASP A 92 10.96 12.50 6.35
C ASP A 92 12.51 12.56 6.46
N PRO A 93 13.23 12.89 5.37
CA PRO A 93 12.74 13.42 4.10
C PRO A 93 12.31 12.35 3.06
N ASN A 94 12.25 11.07 3.43
CA ASN A 94 11.99 9.96 2.52
C ASN A 94 10.53 9.92 2.03
N LYS A 95 10.31 9.41 0.81
CA LYS A 95 9.00 9.46 0.13
C LYS A 95 8.55 8.10 -0.41
N LEU A 96 7.24 7.90 -0.45
CA LEU A 96 6.58 6.84 -1.23
C LEU A 96 6.05 7.43 -2.53
N ILE A 97 6.38 6.79 -3.65
CA ILE A 97 6.00 7.23 -4.99
C ILE A 97 5.10 6.17 -5.60
N LEU A 98 3.82 6.49 -5.81
CA LEU A 98 2.96 5.61 -6.59
C LEU A 98 3.22 5.86 -8.08
N CYS A 99 3.37 4.79 -8.85
CA CYS A 99 3.75 4.85 -10.26
C CYS A 99 2.71 4.21 -11.17
N GLU A 100 2.55 4.78 -12.37
CA GLU A 100 1.95 4.09 -13.51
C GLU A 100 2.98 3.20 -14.19
N VAL A 101 2.50 2.13 -14.83
CA VAL A 101 3.33 1.17 -15.56
C VAL A 101 3.10 1.32 -17.06
N PHE A 102 4.19 1.46 -17.80
CA PHE A 102 4.22 1.54 -19.26
C PHE A 102 5.13 0.47 -19.85
N LYS A 103 4.76 -0.04 -21.02
CA LYS A 103 5.57 -0.98 -21.80
C LYS A 103 6.75 -0.30 -22.48
N TYR A 104 7.64 -1.12 -23.05
CA TYR A 104 8.79 -0.64 -23.84
C TYR A 104 8.42 0.35 -24.96
N ASN A 105 7.24 0.18 -25.57
CA ASN A 105 6.71 1.04 -26.63
C ASN A 105 5.92 2.24 -26.11
N ARG A 106 6.03 2.55 -24.82
CA ARG A 106 5.32 3.64 -24.12
C ARG A 106 3.79 3.54 -24.13
N LYS A 107 3.23 2.39 -24.49
CA LYS A 107 1.80 2.10 -24.25
C LYS A 107 1.59 1.73 -22.79
N PRO A 108 0.42 2.05 -22.19
CA PRO A 108 0.09 1.62 -20.84
C PRO A 108 0.13 0.09 -20.74
N ALA A 109 0.53 -0.44 -19.59
CA ALA A 109 0.38 -1.86 -19.28
C ALA A 109 -1.11 -2.24 -19.23
N GLU A 110 -1.42 -3.53 -19.44
CA GLU A 110 -2.78 -4.07 -19.35
C GLU A 110 -3.44 -3.73 -18.01
N THR A 111 -2.68 -3.80 -16.92
CA THR A 111 -3.16 -3.50 -15.57
C THR A 111 -3.08 -2.02 -15.20
N ASN A 112 -2.61 -1.15 -16.09
CA ASN A 112 -2.59 0.30 -15.87
C ASN A 112 -3.97 0.93 -16.15
N LEU A 113 -4.92 0.68 -15.25
CA LEU A 113 -6.27 1.24 -15.31
C LEU A 113 -6.30 2.73 -14.93
N ARG A 114 -5.26 3.22 -14.23
CA ARG A 114 -5.14 4.64 -13.86
C ARG A 114 -5.09 5.52 -15.10
N HIS A 115 -4.40 5.09 -16.16
CA HIS A 115 -4.26 5.86 -17.38
C HIS A 115 -5.62 6.29 -17.96
N THR A 116 -6.53 5.33 -18.15
CA THR A 116 -7.89 5.56 -18.65
C THR A 116 -8.74 6.30 -17.62
N CYS A 117 -8.65 5.93 -16.34
CA CYS A 117 -9.41 6.58 -15.27
C CYS A 117 -9.08 8.09 -15.18
N LYS A 118 -7.80 8.46 -15.22
CA LYS A 118 -7.33 9.85 -15.18
C LYS A 118 -7.96 10.67 -16.31
N TRP A 119 -7.97 10.13 -17.53
CA TRP A 119 -8.59 10.78 -18.68
C TRP A 119 -10.09 11.04 -18.48
N ILE A 120 -10.83 10.05 -17.97
CA ILE A 120 -12.27 10.20 -17.70
C ILE A 120 -12.53 11.27 -16.63
N ILE A 121 -11.76 11.24 -15.54
CA ILE A 121 -11.89 12.21 -14.46
C ILE A 121 -11.61 13.63 -14.95
N ASP A 122 -10.61 13.82 -15.80
CA ASP A 122 -10.28 15.15 -16.33
C ASP A 122 -11.45 15.74 -17.12
N MET A 123 -12.17 14.91 -17.89
CA MET A 123 -13.35 15.33 -18.65
C MET A 123 -14.51 15.83 -17.77
N VAL A 124 -14.64 15.29 -16.55
CA VAL A 124 -15.72 15.66 -15.61
C VAL A 124 -15.21 16.49 -14.42
N SER A 125 -14.01 17.06 -14.54
CA SER A 125 -13.35 17.79 -13.46
C SER A 125 -14.16 18.98 -12.93
N ASN A 126 -14.98 19.61 -13.79
CA ASN A 126 -15.88 20.69 -13.43
C ASN A 126 -17.03 20.29 -12.50
N GLN A 127 -17.32 18.99 -12.34
CA GLN A 127 -18.38 18.49 -11.46
C GLN A 127 -17.87 18.23 -10.03
N TYR A 128 -16.56 18.35 -9.80
CA TYR A 128 -15.92 18.04 -8.52
C TYR A 128 -16.39 16.70 -7.93
N PRO A 129 -16.18 15.56 -8.63
CA PRO A 129 -16.63 14.27 -8.12
C PRO A 129 -15.85 13.86 -6.87
N TRP A 130 -16.55 13.32 -5.88
CA TRP A 130 -15.98 12.82 -4.62
C TRP A 130 -16.28 11.34 -4.47
N PHE A 131 -15.30 10.59 -3.98
CA PHE A 131 -15.42 9.16 -3.76
C PHE A 131 -15.02 8.80 -2.33
N GLY A 132 -15.78 7.86 -1.75
CA GLY A 132 -15.42 7.15 -0.53
C GLY A 132 -15.30 5.67 -0.84
N MET A 133 -14.29 5.02 -0.29
CA MET A 133 -14.14 3.56 -0.36
C MET A 133 -13.96 3.00 1.04
N GLU A 134 -14.69 1.91 1.29
CA GLU A 134 -14.62 1.11 2.51
C GLU A 134 -13.80 -0.15 2.17
N GLN A 135 -12.55 -0.18 2.60
CA GLN A 135 -11.65 -1.30 2.34
C GLN A 135 -11.67 -2.25 3.53
N GLU A 136 -12.35 -3.38 3.37
CA GLU A 136 -12.28 -4.50 4.32
C GLU A 136 -11.01 -5.33 4.10
N TYR A 137 -10.46 -5.88 5.18
CA TYR A 137 -9.36 -6.85 5.14
C TYR A 137 -9.39 -7.81 6.34
N THR A 138 -8.84 -9.01 6.15
CA THR A 138 -8.65 -10.01 7.21
C THR A 138 -7.16 -10.25 7.46
N LEU A 139 -6.73 -10.22 8.72
CA LEU A 139 -5.37 -10.56 9.11
C LEU A 139 -5.19 -12.07 9.16
N MET A 140 -4.16 -12.57 8.46
CA MET A 140 -3.87 -14.00 8.34
C MET A 140 -2.49 -14.31 8.94
N GLY A 141 -2.36 -15.48 9.57
CA GLY A 141 -1.06 -16.08 9.88
C GLY A 141 -0.37 -16.59 8.62
N THR A 142 0.92 -16.92 8.73
CA THR A 142 1.71 -17.41 7.57
C THR A 142 1.28 -18.78 7.05
N ASN A 143 0.45 -19.49 7.81
CA ASN A 143 -0.19 -20.73 7.41
C ASN A 143 -1.53 -20.52 6.66
N GLY A 144 -1.92 -19.27 6.37
CA GLY A 144 -3.20 -18.97 5.71
C GLY A 144 -4.41 -19.13 6.62
N HIS A 145 -4.23 -19.21 7.94
CA HIS A 145 -5.33 -19.24 8.91
C HIS A 145 -5.56 -17.84 9.48
N PRO A 146 -6.81 -17.42 9.77
CA PRO A 146 -7.08 -16.14 10.41
C PRO A 146 -6.26 -15.96 11.69
N PHE A 147 -5.66 -14.79 11.83
CA PHE A 147 -4.81 -14.46 12.97
C PHE A 147 -5.64 -14.46 14.26
N GLY A 148 -5.08 -14.97 15.36
CA GLY A 148 -5.77 -15.05 16.65
C GLY A 148 -6.80 -16.18 16.79
N TRP A 149 -7.21 -16.85 15.72
CA TRP A 149 -8.17 -17.97 15.80
C TRP A 149 -7.53 -19.26 16.36
N PRO A 150 -8.33 -20.17 16.97
CA PRO A 150 -7.85 -21.48 17.42
C PRO A 150 -7.35 -22.33 16.25
N SER A 151 -6.28 -23.12 16.46
CA SER A 151 -5.62 -23.85 15.37
C SER A 151 -6.50 -24.85 14.60
N ASN A 152 -7.54 -25.42 15.23
CA ASN A 152 -8.44 -26.43 14.65
C ASN A 152 -9.93 -26.07 14.85
N GLY A 153 -10.29 -24.79 14.80
CA GLY A 153 -11.67 -24.40 15.07
C GLY A 153 -12.07 -23.08 14.43
N PHE A 154 -13.38 -22.94 14.23
CA PHE A 154 -14.00 -21.66 13.94
C PHE A 154 -14.37 -20.98 15.26
N LEU A 155 -14.30 -19.66 15.31
CA LEU A 155 -15.01 -18.93 16.35
C LEU A 155 -16.52 -19.18 16.15
N GLY A 156 -17.23 -19.43 17.25
CA GLY A 156 -18.66 -19.77 17.23
C GLY A 156 -19.53 -18.75 16.47
N PRO A 157 -20.79 -19.10 16.14
CA PRO A 157 -21.65 -18.26 15.31
C PRO A 157 -21.77 -16.83 15.83
N HIS A 158 -21.80 -15.89 14.89
CA HIS A 158 -21.85 -14.45 15.11
C HIS A 158 -22.99 -14.08 16.08
N GLY A 159 -22.63 -13.65 17.28
CA GLY A 159 -23.60 -13.25 18.28
C GLY A 159 -22.96 -12.57 19.47
N THR A 160 -23.28 -11.28 19.62
CA THR A 160 -23.19 -10.44 20.83
C THR A 160 -21.89 -9.66 21.10
N SER A 161 -22.00 -8.36 20.78
CA SER A 161 -21.41 -7.20 21.45
C SER A 161 -19.94 -6.86 21.17
N TRP A 162 -19.74 -5.63 20.71
CA TRP A 162 -18.49 -4.85 20.69
C TRP A 162 -17.81 -4.80 22.07
N ARG A 163 -17.27 -5.91 22.55
CA ARG A 163 -16.50 -5.96 23.80
C ARG A 163 -15.02 -5.93 23.47
N LEU A 164 -14.34 -4.91 24.00
CA LEU A 164 -12.88 -4.93 24.15
C LEU A 164 -12.49 -6.21 24.91
N ILE A 165 -11.84 -7.14 24.22
CA ILE A 165 -11.24 -8.33 24.83
C ILE A 165 -9.75 -8.04 25.02
N THR A 166 -9.31 -7.99 26.27
CA THR A 166 -7.92 -7.76 26.70
C THR A 166 -7.07 -9.05 26.59
N ARG A 167 -7.11 -9.73 25.44
CA ARG A 167 -6.20 -10.86 25.16
C ARG A 167 -4.89 -10.37 24.53
N PRO A 168 -3.74 -11.04 24.79
CA PRO A 168 -2.45 -10.66 24.19
C PRO A 168 -2.45 -10.58 22.65
N ALA A 169 -3.25 -11.42 21.98
CA ALA A 169 -3.45 -11.36 20.53
C ALA A 169 -4.17 -10.07 20.10
N CYS A 170 -5.21 -9.66 20.82
CA CYS A 170 -5.95 -8.42 20.57
C CYS A 170 -5.08 -7.17 20.80
N MET A 171 -4.15 -7.21 21.76
CA MET A 171 -3.16 -6.13 21.97
C MET A 171 -2.18 -6.01 20.80
N LEU A 172 -1.72 -7.12 20.22
CA LEU A 172 -0.85 -7.10 19.04
C LEU A 172 -1.60 -6.59 17.78
N GLU A 173 -2.86 -6.99 17.60
CA GLU A 173 -3.75 -6.47 16.55
C GLU A 173 -3.95 -4.96 16.69
N SER A 174 -4.25 -4.48 17.90
CA SER A 174 -4.41 -3.04 18.19
C SER A 174 -3.12 -2.25 17.95
N GLY A 175 -1.95 -2.86 18.18
CA GLY A 175 -0.65 -2.26 17.91
C GLY A 175 -0.38 -2.09 16.40
N LEU A 176 -0.69 -3.11 15.60
CA LEU A 176 -0.58 -3.05 14.13
C LEU A 176 -1.55 -2.02 13.53
N GLN A 177 -2.77 -1.94 14.07
CA GLN A 177 -3.77 -0.95 13.66
C GLN A 177 -3.36 0.48 14.01
N GLY A 178 -2.91 0.70 15.25
CA GLY A 178 -2.39 1.99 15.68
C GLY A 178 -1.21 2.44 14.81
N LEU A 179 -0.35 1.50 14.40
CA LEU A 179 0.74 1.77 13.47
C LEU A 179 0.23 2.09 12.06
N MET A 180 -0.75 1.35 11.54
CA MET A 180 -1.32 1.54 10.20
C MET A 180 -2.09 2.86 10.09
N LEU A 181 -2.81 3.27 11.12
CA LEU A 181 -3.49 4.57 11.15
C LEU A 181 -2.46 5.70 11.29
N ARG A 182 -1.45 5.56 12.16
CA ARG A 182 -0.37 6.55 12.32
C ARG A 182 0.55 6.64 11.11
N SER A 183 0.65 5.61 10.28
CA SER A 183 1.40 5.66 9.02
C SER A 183 0.58 6.34 7.91
N ARG A 184 -0.74 6.21 7.98
CA ARG A 184 -1.72 6.81 7.07
C ARG A 184 -2.03 8.28 7.36
N LEU A 185 -2.09 8.69 8.62
CA LEU A 185 -2.40 10.08 9.01
C LEU A 185 -1.40 11.13 8.44
N PRO A 186 -0.08 10.87 8.41
CA PRO A 186 0.88 11.73 7.72
C PRO A 186 0.76 11.72 6.19
N SER A 187 0.01 10.76 5.62
CA SER A 187 -0.19 10.57 4.18
C SER A 187 -1.62 10.85 3.68
N GLY A 188 -2.58 11.15 4.57
CA GLY A 188 -3.87 11.79 4.25
C GLY A 188 -5.08 11.37 5.13
N ASN A 189 -6.30 11.36 4.56
CA ASN A 189 -7.57 11.31 5.31
C ASN A 189 -8.14 9.89 5.47
N PHE A 190 -8.08 9.34 6.68
CA PHE A 190 -8.52 7.96 6.96
C PHE A 190 -9.24 7.81 8.30
N LYS A 191 -10.19 6.87 8.36
CA LYS A 191 -10.89 6.40 9.57
C LYS A 191 -10.91 4.87 9.60
N LEU A 192 -10.80 4.25 10.78
CA LEU A 192 -10.77 2.80 10.96
C LEU A 192 -11.95 2.34 11.81
N ASN A 193 -12.65 1.28 11.39
CA ASN A 193 -13.70 0.62 12.17
C ASN A 193 -13.41 -0.91 12.27
N PRO A 194 -13.68 -1.54 13.42
CA PRO A 194 -13.69 -3.00 13.52
C PRO A 194 -14.92 -3.60 12.81
N VAL A 195 -14.79 -4.77 12.17
CA VAL A 195 -15.93 -5.50 11.55
C VAL A 195 -16.10 -6.90 12.15
N LYS A 196 -15.00 -7.62 12.43
CA LYS A 196 -14.97 -8.95 13.09
C LYS A 196 -13.65 -9.15 13.84
N GLU A 197 -13.55 -10.13 14.75
CA GLU A 197 -12.23 -10.61 15.21
C GLU A 197 -11.36 -10.99 14.02
N SER A 198 -10.16 -10.41 13.93
CA SER A 198 -9.22 -10.45 12.79
C SER A 198 -9.65 -9.76 11.47
N ALA A 199 -10.85 -9.15 11.38
CA ALA A 199 -11.30 -8.41 10.18
C ALA A 199 -11.66 -6.95 10.48
N TRP A 200 -11.23 -6.06 9.61
CA TRP A 200 -11.22 -4.61 9.84
C TRP A 200 -11.56 -3.87 8.56
N GLU A 201 -12.00 -2.62 8.72
CA GLU A 201 -12.40 -1.76 7.62
C GLU A 201 -11.70 -0.40 7.74
N ILE A 202 -11.12 0.07 6.64
CA ILE A 202 -10.59 1.44 6.54
C ILE A 202 -11.45 2.23 5.58
N ILE A 203 -12.01 3.32 6.08
CA ILE A 203 -12.71 4.33 5.31
C ILE A 203 -11.69 5.39 4.89
N SER A 204 -11.65 5.67 3.59
CA SER A 204 -10.83 6.74 3.04
C SER A 204 -11.66 7.65 2.15
N GLY A 205 -11.39 8.96 2.20
CA GLY A 205 -12.11 9.97 1.44
C GLY A 205 -11.14 10.99 0.85
N TRP A 206 -11.24 11.25 -0.44
CA TRP A 206 -10.23 12.00 -1.18
C TRP A 206 -10.81 12.83 -2.33
N PRO A 207 -10.28 14.05 -2.57
CA PRO A 207 -10.40 14.72 -3.86
C PRO A 207 -9.47 14.07 -4.90
N ILE A 208 -9.93 13.96 -6.15
CA ILE A 208 -9.35 13.02 -7.13
C ILE A 208 -7.95 13.38 -7.62
N SER A 209 -7.50 14.63 -7.47
CA SER A 209 -6.11 15.01 -7.79
C SER A 209 -5.07 14.14 -7.05
N SER A 210 -5.49 13.44 -5.99
CA SER A 210 -4.67 12.61 -5.12
C SER A 210 -4.90 11.10 -5.24
N CYS A 211 -5.83 10.64 -6.10
CA CYS A 211 -6.26 9.23 -6.14
C CYS A 211 -5.66 8.42 -7.29
N ILE A 212 -5.17 7.22 -6.97
CA ILE A 212 -5.09 6.10 -7.91
C ILE A 212 -6.37 5.28 -7.70
N VAL A 213 -7.32 5.42 -8.62
CA VAL A 213 -8.58 4.67 -8.56
C VAL A 213 -8.38 3.37 -9.34
N CYS A 214 -8.34 2.24 -8.63
CA CYS A 214 -8.47 0.91 -9.24
C CYS A 214 -9.92 0.46 -9.09
N VAL A 215 -10.72 0.63 -10.15
CA VAL A 215 -12.06 0.06 -10.20
C VAL A 215 -11.95 -1.36 -10.75
N LYS A 216 -12.28 -2.37 -9.95
CA LYS A 216 -12.64 -3.70 -10.45
C LYS A 216 -14.15 -3.74 -10.56
N THR A 217 -14.69 -3.87 -11.77
CA THR A 217 -16.07 -4.32 -11.96
C THR A 217 -16.10 -5.79 -11.57
N LEU A 218 -16.82 -6.10 -10.49
CA LEU A 218 -17.20 -7.48 -10.18
C LEU A 218 -18.27 -7.89 -11.19
N GLU A 219 -17.93 -8.80 -12.11
CA GLU A 219 -18.91 -9.67 -12.76
C GLU A 219 -19.17 -10.90 -11.87
#